data_AF-A0AAW2KSS4-F1
#
_entry.id   AF-A0AAW2KSS4-F1
#
_cell.length_a   1.000
_cell.length_b   1.000
_cell.length_c   1.000
_cell.angle_alpha   90.00
_cell.angle_beta   90.00
_cell.angle_gamma   90.00
#
_symmetry.space_group_name_H-M   'P 1'
#
loop_
_entity.id
_entity.type
_entity.pdbx_description
1 polymer ?
#
loop_
_entity_poly.entity_id
_entity_poly.type
_entity_poly.pdbx_seq_one_letter_code
_entity_poly.pdbx_strand_id
1 'polypeptide(L)'
;MDWAQRMIFYAVGPSYFASSHKGVPDDNTRSCPVDAGPSSYCYGDSGLYDYDELGLADRFSNVVHAADQPLCDGCTQSQLGVVAELVNIKADGYISEQIYDRLSQWANRILPSDQTLLGDYYNTKKLVKDLGLPVKKIHVCKNGCMLYWKDDVNLEYCKFCGDGRYKSSRGRDPHRKKPAYAALRYLPLTPRLQWLYSSRATTNHMTWHATH
;
A
#
# COMPACT_ATOMS: atom_id res chain seq x y z
N MET A 1 10.71 -3.12 19.55
CA MET A 1 10.36 -3.52 18.17
C MET A 1 9.53 -2.40 17.60
N ASP A 2 10.13 -1.67 16.66
CA ASP A 2 9.79 -0.29 16.33
C ASP A 2 8.49 -0.19 15.51
N TRP A 3 7.65 0.78 15.82
CA TRP A 3 6.35 1.04 15.16
C TRP A 3 6.54 1.27 13.64
N ALA A 4 7.71 1.77 13.24
CA ALA A 4 8.11 1.97 11.85
C ALA A 4 8.23 0.66 11.04
N GLN A 5 8.61 -0.47 11.67
CA GLN A 5 8.75 -1.76 10.98
C GLN A 5 7.39 -2.43 10.69
N ARG A 6 6.36 -2.15 11.51
CA ARG A 6 5.00 -2.65 11.25
C ARG A 6 4.32 -1.90 10.11
N MET A 7 4.49 -0.58 10.00
CA MET A 7 3.94 0.24 8.90
C MET A 7 4.37 -0.24 7.50
N ILE A 8 5.59 -0.76 7.35
CA ILE A 8 6.10 -1.28 6.07
C ILE A 8 5.40 -2.58 5.64
N PHE A 9 5.00 -3.43 6.60
CA PHE A 9 4.29 -4.68 6.31
C PHE A 9 2.81 -4.47 5.99
N TYR A 10 2.13 -3.49 6.60
CA TYR A 10 0.69 -3.28 6.36
C TYR A 10 0.38 -2.52 5.05
N ALA A 11 1.30 -1.71 4.52
CA ALA A 11 1.19 -1.15 3.17
C ALA A 11 1.32 -2.23 2.05
N VAL A 12 1.78 -3.44 2.41
CA VAL A 12 1.87 -4.62 1.55
C VAL A 12 1.14 -5.78 2.24
N GLY A 13 -0.19 -5.66 2.36
CA GLY A 13 -1.02 -6.66 3.03
C GLY A 13 -0.77 -8.12 2.59
N PRO A 14 -1.08 -9.10 3.45
CA PRO A 14 -0.71 -10.50 3.27
C PRO A 14 -1.36 -11.08 2.00
N SER A 15 -0.52 -11.50 1.05
CA SER A 15 -0.95 -12.38 -0.04
C SER A 15 -1.17 -13.77 0.55
N TYR A 16 -2.43 -14.13 0.79
CA TYR A 16 -2.82 -15.47 1.16
C TYR A 16 -2.27 -16.49 0.13
N PHE A 17 -1.38 -17.35 0.62
CA PHE A 17 -0.87 -18.51 -0.10
C PHE A 17 -1.93 -19.61 0.00
N ALA A 18 -2.80 -19.75 -1.00
CA ALA A 18 -3.74 -20.88 -1.07
C ALA A 18 -3.02 -22.09 -1.69
N SER A 19 -2.46 -22.94 -0.84
CA SER A 19 -2.02 -24.29 -1.22
C SER A 19 -3.23 -25.15 -1.53
N SER A 20 -3.24 -25.75 -2.71
CA SER A 20 -4.26 -26.67 -3.19
C SER A 20 -4.00 -28.08 -2.67
N HIS A 21 -4.84 -28.61 -1.78
CA HIS A 21 -5.04 -30.05 -1.64
C HIS A 21 -6.54 -30.36 -1.68
N LYS A 22 -6.89 -31.35 -2.51
CA LYS A 22 -8.25 -31.83 -2.82
C LYS A 22 -8.78 -32.72 -1.69
N GLY A 23 -10.10 -32.67 -1.44
CA GLY A 23 -10.85 -33.85 -0.99
C GLY A 23 -12.05 -33.63 -0.03
N VAL A 24 -13.26 -33.62 -0.62
CA VAL A 24 -14.54 -34.18 -0.11
C VAL A 24 -15.35 -33.35 0.92
N PRO A 25 -16.70 -33.32 0.81
CA PRO A 25 -17.55 -32.25 1.33
C PRO A 25 -18.25 -32.61 2.65
N ASP A 26 -18.68 -31.60 3.41
CA ASP A 26 -19.82 -31.76 4.31
C ASP A 26 -20.69 -30.52 4.33
N ASP A 27 -21.98 -30.83 4.26
CA ASP A 27 -23.18 -30.02 4.22
C ASP A 27 -23.41 -29.31 5.56
N ASN A 28 -23.51 -27.97 5.54
CA ASN A 28 -24.46 -27.26 6.39
C ASN A 28 -24.68 -25.82 5.89
N THR A 29 -25.74 -25.65 5.12
CA THR A 29 -26.35 -24.35 4.79
C THR A 29 -26.71 -23.55 6.04
N ARG A 30 -25.93 -22.49 6.33
CA ARG A 30 -26.44 -21.26 6.94
C ARG A 30 -26.25 -20.12 5.96
N SER A 31 -27.36 -19.74 5.36
CA SER A 31 -27.54 -18.71 4.36
C SER A 31 -26.96 -17.37 4.80
N CYS A 32 -25.94 -16.88 4.09
CA CYS A 32 -25.55 -15.47 4.17
C CYS A 32 -26.59 -14.61 3.43
N PRO A 33 -27.05 -13.48 4.00
CA PRO A 33 -27.99 -12.58 3.34
C PRO A 33 -27.47 -12.07 2.00
N VAL A 34 -28.30 -12.24 0.99
CA VAL A 34 -28.13 -11.83 -0.40
C VAL A 34 -28.29 -10.31 -0.52
N ASP A 35 -27.30 -9.53 -0.08
CA ASP A 35 -27.15 -8.11 -0.46
C ASP A 35 -25.69 -7.61 -0.34
N ALA A 36 -24.72 -8.52 -0.53
CA ALA A 36 -23.34 -8.13 -0.82
C ALA A 36 -23.23 -7.79 -2.30
N GLY A 37 -23.57 -6.54 -2.65
CA GLY A 37 -23.23 -5.95 -3.95
C GLY A 37 -21.74 -6.16 -4.28
N PRO A 38 -21.34 -6.16 -5.56
CA PRO A 38 -20.03 -6.61 -5.99
C PRO A 38 -18.97 -5.62 -5.53
N SER A 39 -18.43 -5.82 -4.32
CA SER A 39 -17.21 -5.16 -3.90
C SER A 39 -16.03 -5.84 -4.58
N SER A 40 -15.97 -5.65 -5.90
CA SER A 40 -14.77 -5.91 -6.67
C SER A 40 -13.76 -4.83 -6.27
N TYR A 41 -13.01 -5.07 -5.20
CA TYR A 41 -11.75 -4.36 -4.99
C TYR A 41 -10.73 -4.91 -6.00
N CYS A 42 -10.97 -4.61 -7.28
CA CYS A 42 -9.92 -4.55 -8.27
C CYS A 42 -9.01 -3.41 -7.79
N TYR A 43 -7.84 -3.77 -7.25
CA TYR A 43 -6.76 -2.81 -6.98
C TYR A 43 -6.62 -1.88 -8.18
N GLY A 44 -7.04 -0.63 -7.98
CA GLY A 44 -6.98 0.43 -8.95
C GLY A 44 -5.54 0.62 -9.41
N ASP A 45 -5.42 0.65 -10.72
CA ASP A 45 -4.26 0.92 -11.54
C ASP A 45 -3.53 2.20 -11.07
N SER A 46 -2.46 2.05 -10.30
CA SER A 46 -1.51 3.13 -10.06
C SER A 46 -0.40 3.00 -11.10
N GLY A 47 -0.39 3.96 -12.04
CA GLY A 47 0.56 4.04 -13.13
C GLY A 47 2.02 3.89 -12.72
N LEU A 48 2.79 3.40 -13.69
CA LEU A 48 4.24 3.42 -13.72
C LEU A 48 4.68 4.89 -13.80
N TYR A 49 4.86 5.55 -12.65
CA TYR A 49 5.48 6.87 -12.62
C TYR A 49 6.99 6.67 -12.65
N ASP A 50 7.62 7.30 -13.64
CA ASP A 50 9.07 7.49 -13.67
C ASP A 50 9.45 8.33 -12.44
N TYR A 51 10.37 7.81 -11.64
CA TYR A 51 10.76 8.44 -10.39
C TYR A 51 12.09 9.13 -10.61
N ASP A 52 12.07 10.46 -10.65
CA ASP A 52 13.28 11.26 -10.55
C ASP A 52 13.95 11.00 -9.19
N GLU A 53 15.12 10.37 -9.23
CA GLU A 53 15.86 9.78 -8.10
C GLU A 53 16.45 10.84 -7.15
N LEU A 54 16.52 12.11 -7.58
CA LEU A 54 17.12 13.21 -6.83
C LEU A 54 16.12 14.05 -6.00
N GLY A 55 14.82 14.04 -6.34
CA GLY A 55 13.82 14.86 -5.64
C GLY A 55 13.03 14.15 -4.54
N LEU A 56 13.25 12.85 -4.33
CA LEU A 56 12.45 12.06 -3.39
C LEU A 56 12.81 12.30 -1.92
N ALA A 57 14.10 12.48 -1.62
CA ALA A 57 14.55 12.70 -0.24
C ALA A 57 14.06 14.04 0.33
N ASP A 58 14.11 15.11 -0.46
CA ASP A 58 13.63 16.44 -0.07
C ASP A 58 12.10 16.45 0.09
N ARG A 59 11.36 15.89 -0.87
CA ARG A 59 9.89 15.71 -0.75
C ARG A 59 9.52 14.94 0.50
N PHE A 60 10.22 13.86 0.81
CA PHE A 60 9.96 13.06 2.00
C PHE A 60 10.23 13.85 3.30
N SER A 61 11.38 14.52 3.39
CA SER A 61 11.73 15.33 4.56
C SER A 61 10.66 16.41 4.83
N ASN A 62 10.17 17.03 3.76
CA ASN A 62 9.11 18.04 3.86
C ASN A 62 7.77 17.43 4.31
N VAL A 63 7.38 16.26 3.79
CA VAL A 63 6.14 15.57 4.20
C VAL A 63 6.22 15.09 5.65
N VAL A 64 7.37 14.55 6.08
CA VAL A 64 7.56 14.15 7.48
C VAL A 64 7.50 15.36 8.40
N HIS A 65 8.24 16.43 8.10
CA HIS A 65 8.24 17.63 8.94
C HIS A 65 6.84 18.27 9.04
N ALA A 66 6.08 18.27 7.94
CA ALA A 66 4.71 18.78 7.93
C ALA A 66 3.77 17.90 8.75
N ALA A 67 3.95 16.58 8.72
CA ALA A 67 3.08 15.62 9.42
C ALA A 67 3.48 15.38 10.89
N ASP A 68 4.72 15.70 11.27
CA ASP A 68 5.20 15.64 12.65
C ASP A 68 4.80 16.88 13.48
N GLN A 69 4.10 17.83 12.85
CA GLN A 69 3.44 18.90 13.57
C GLN A 69 2.44 18.33 14.59
N PRO A 70 2.29 18.98 15.75
CA PRO A 70 1.33 18.55 16.75
C PRO A 70 -0.09 18.56 16.16
N LEU A 71 -0.94 17.66 16.63
CA LEU A 71 -2.32 17.58 16.18
C LEU A 71 -3.08 18.90 16.42
N CYS A 72 -2.75 19.58 17.51
CA CYS A 72 -3.32 20.82 18.01
C CYS A 72 -2.30 21.52 18.92
N ASP A 73 -2.48 22.80 19.19
CA ASP A 73 -1.64 23.57 20.10
C ASP A 73 -1.65 22.93 21.51
N GLY A 74 -0.46 22.56 21.99
CA GLY A 74 -0.29 21.89 23.28
C GLY A 74 -0.54 20.38 23.28
N CYS A 75 -0.86 19.77 22.15
CA CYS A 75 -1.07 18.33 22.03
C CYS A 75 0.26 17.56 21.92
N THR A 76 0.42 16.51 22.73
CA THR A 76 1.62 15.65 22.71
C THR A 76 1.72 14.80 21.44
N GLN A 77 0.57 14.46 20.85
CA GLN A 77 0.49 13.59 19.68
C GLN A 77 0.66 14.41 18.40
N SER A 78 1.49 13.92 17.47
CA SER A 78 1.61 14.50 16.14
C SER A 78 0.44 14.07 15.24
N GLN A 79 0.16 14.87 14.21
CA GLN A 79 -0.85 14.56 13.21
C GLN A 79 -0.59 13.18 12.57
N LEU A 80 0.68 12.90 12.27
CA LEU A 80 1.09 11.62 11.70
C LEU A 80 0.85 10.45 12.63
N GLY A 81 1.16 10.59 13.92
CA GLY A 81 0.94 9.54 14.91
C GLY A 81 -0.52 9.10 14.95
N VAL A 82 -1.44 10.07 15.02
CA VAL A 82 -2.88 9.81 15.06
C VAL A 82 -3.38 9.21 13.74
N VAL A 83 -2.95 9.76 12.60
CA VAL A 83 -3.31 9.22 11.28
C VAL A 83 -2.83 7.77 11.11
N ALA A 84 -1.61 7.46 11.55
CA ALA A 84 -1.05 6.12 11.49
C ALA A 84 -1.88 5.13 12.32
N GLU A 85 -2.25 5.50 13.54
CA GLU A 85 -3.11 4.67 14.39
C GLU A 85 -4.49 4.45 13.79
N LEU A 86 -5.12 5.50 13.25
CA LEU A 86 -6.44 5.40 12.61
C LEU A 86 -6.43 4.46 11.40
N VAL A 87 -5.38 4.51 10.58
CA VAL A 87 -5.22 3.60 9.43
C VAL A 87 -5.02 2.15 9.90
N ASN A 88 -4.27 1.92 10.97
CA ASN A 88 -4.09 0.59 11.56
C ASN A 88 -5.42 0.06 12.12
N ILE A 89 -6.16 0.86 12.88
CA ILE A 89 -7.47 0.50 13.42
C ILE A 89 -8.44 0.14 12.28
N LYS A 90 -8.44 0.92 11.20
CA LYS A 90 -9.26 0.63 10.03
C LYS A 90 -8.91 -0.72 9.41
N ALA A 91 -7.61 -1.00 9.25
CA ALA A 91 -7.11 -2.22 8.63
C ALA A 91 -7.42 -3.46 9.48
N ASP A 92 -7.21 -3.38 10.80
CA ASP A 92 -7.43 -4.49 11.73
C ASP A 92 -8.91 -4.72 12.03
N GLY A 93 -9.69 -3.65 12.11
CA GLY A 93 -11.11 -3.68 12.47
C GLY A 93 -12.08 -3.85 11.30
N TYR A 94 -11.58 -4.05 10.07
CA TYR A 94 -12.41 -4.13 8.84
C TYR A 94 -13.37 -2.94 8.68
N ILE A 95 -12.96 -1.74 9.12
CA ILE A 95 -13.83 -0.56 9.13
C ILE A 95 -14.02 -0.06 7.69
N SER A 96 -15.27 0.18 7.28
CA SER A 96 -15.58 0.74 5.96
C SER A 96 -15.07 2.18 5.81
N GLU A 97 -14.87 2.66 4.58
CA GLU A 97 -14.47 4.06 4.34
C GLU A 97 -15.51 5.05 4.88
N GLN A 98 -16.80 4.74 4.71
CA GLN A 98 -17.90 5.57 5.22
C GLN A 98 -17.89 5.70 6.75
N ILE A 99 -17.62 4.62 7.47
CA ILE A 99 -17.54 4.67 8.94
C ILE A 99 -16.30 5.45 9.37
N TYR A 100 -15.17 5.26 8.69
CA TYR A 100 -13.95 6.03 8.94
C TYR A 100 -14.18 7.53 8.79
N ASP A 101 -14.83 7.96 7.70
CA ASP A 101 -15.13 9.38 7.44
C ASP A 101 -16.05 9.94 8.53
N ARG A 102 -17.08 9.20 8.92
CA ARG A 102 -18.00 9.61 9.99
C ARG A 102 -17.30 9.73 11.35
N LEU A 103 -16.40 8.80 11.67
CA LEU A 103 -15.61 8.84 12.91
C LEU A 103 -14.64 10.02 12.89
N SER A 104 -13.98 10.28 11.77
CA SER A 104 -13.05 11.40 11.61
C SER A 104 -13.76 12.74 11.73
N GLN A 105 -14.92 12.90 11.09
CA GLN A 105 -15.77 14.09 11.22
C GLN A 105 -16.34 14.26 12.64
N TRP A 106 -16.63 13.17 13.33
CA TRP A 106 -17.03 13.22 14.74
C TRP A 106 -15.86 13.67 15.62
N ALA A 107 -14.66 13.12 15.43
CA ALA A 107 -13.45 13.54 16.16
C ALA A 107 -13.17 15.04 15.94
N ASN A 108 -13.26 15.51 14.69
CA ASN A 108 -13.08 16.92 14.34
C ASN A 108 -14.04 17.89 15.04
N ARG A 109 -15.19 17.42 15.54
CA ARG A 109 -16.14 18.25 16.29
C ARG A 109 -15.84 18.36 17.78
N ILE A 110 -15.05 17.43 18.32
CA ILE A 110 -14.72 17.36 19.74
C ILE A 110 -13.31 17.90 20.00
N LEU A 111 -12.43 17.78 19.01
CA LEU A 111 -11.11 18.38 19.03
C LEU A 111 -11.19 19.91 18.94
N PRO A 112 -10.21 20.63 19.50
CA PRO A 112 -10.18 22.09 19.48
C PRO A 112 -10.05 22.64 18.04
N SER A 113 -10.48 23.88 17.82
CA SER A 113 -10.67 24.44 16.46
C SER A 113 -9.42 24.56 15.60
N ASP A 114 -8.24 24.52 16.22
CA ASP A 114 -6.90 24.58 15.63
C ASP A 114 -6.37 23.21 15.17
N GLN A 115 -7.16 22.15 15.31
CA GLN A 115 -6.71 20.78 15.02
C GLN A 115 -6.46 20.50 13.52
N THR A 116 -5.43 19.70 13.23
CA THR A 116 -4.99 19.35 11.87
C THR A 116 -5.45 17.98 11.40
N LEU A 117 -6.37 17.30 12.10
CA LEU A 117 -6.82 15.95 11.73
C LEU A 117 -7.54 15.93 10.37
N LEU A 118 -7.20 14.92 9.57
CA LEU A 118 -7.83 14.70 8.27
C LEU A 118 -9.25 14.14 8.45
N GLY A 119 -10.23 14.83 7.89
CA GLY A 119 -11.66 14.51 8.06
C GLY A 119 -12.19 13.36 7.21
N ASP A 120 -11.36 12.78 6.34
CA ASP A 120 -11.75 11.69 5.45
C ASP A 120 -10.62 10.68 5.22
N TYR A 121 -11.01 9.49 4.77
CA TYR A 121 -10.08 8.42 4.46
C TYR A 121 -9.26 8.74 3.20
N TYR A 122 -9.82 9.49 2.25
CA TYR A 122 -9.13 9.83 1.01
C TYR A 122 -7.89 10.68 1.27
N ASN A 123 -8.01 11.78 2.03
CA ASN A 123 -6.85 12.62 2.34
C ASN A 123 -5.89 11.89 3.28
N THR A 124 -6.40 11.10 4.23
CA THR A 124 -5.57 10.21 5.08
C THR A 124 -4.72 9.29 4.22
N LYS A 125 -5.34 8.61 3.25
CA LYS A 125 -4.67 7.70 2.32
C LYS A 125 -3.66 8.44 1.43
N LYS A 126 -3.96 9.67 1.03
CA LYS A 126 -3.03 10.52 0.27
C LYS A 126 -1.79 10.86 1.09
N LEU A 127 -1.97 11.32 2.34
CA LEU A 127 -0.85 11.60 3.25
C LEU A 127 0.03 10.37 3.48
N VAL A 128 -0.58 9.23 3.80
CA VAL A 128 0.15 7.97 4.01
C VAL A 128 0.84 7.49 2.72
N LYS A 129 0.21 7.70 1.56
CA LYS A 129 0.82 7.36 0.27
C LYS A 129 2.04 8.22 -0.03
N ASP A 130 2.00 9.51 0.30
CA ASP A 130 3.11 10.44 0.07
C ASP A 130 4.30 10.15 1.02
N LEU A 131 4.03 9.59 2.20
CA LEU A 131 5.03 9.03 3.11
C LEU A 131 5.55 7.65 2.66
N GLY A 132 4.76 6.94 1.86
CA GLY A 132 5.07 5.60 1.41
C GLY A 132 6.26 5.57 0.47
N LEU A 133 7.20 4.67 0.72
CA LEU A 133 8.28 4.39 -0.21
C LEU A 133 7.73 3.86 -1.53
N PRO A 134 8.33 4.22 -2.69
CA PRO A 134 7.86 3.75 -3.97
C PRO A 134 7.87 2.22 -4.02
N VAL A 135 6.83 1.64 -4.62
CA VAL A 135 6.73 0.21 -4.92
C VAL A 135 6.53 0.09 -6.43
N LYS A 136 7.43 -0.64 -7.10
CA LYS A 136 7.33 -0.90 -8.53
C LYS A 136 6.63 -2.23 -8.76
N LYS A 137 5.56 -2.24 -9.53
CA LYS A 137 4.85 -3.46 -9.91
C LYS A 137 5.43 -4.00 -11.22
N ILE A 138 5.96 -5.22 -11.19
CA ILE A 138 6.56 -5.89 -12.34
C ILE A 138 5.65 -7.05 -12.73
N HIS A 139 5.19 -7.12 -13.98
CA HIS A 139 4.38 -8.26 -14.41
C HIS A 139 5.26 -9.50 -14.54
N VAL A 140 4.69 -10.66 -14.21
CA VAL A 140 5.37 -11.96 -14.29
C VAL A 140 4.57 -12.89 -15.17
N CYS A 141 5.25 -13.74 -15.93
CA CYS A 141 4.62 -14.84 -16.63
C CYS A 141 3.79 -15.68 -15.65
N LYS A 142 2.63 -16.20 -16.08
CA LYS A 142 1.77 -17.07 -15.27
C LYS A 142 2.55 -18.26 -14.67
N ASN A 143 3.48 -18.83 -15.44
CA ASN A 143 4.30 -19.97 -15.03
C ASN A 143 5.66 -19.56 -14.44
N GLY A 144 5.87 -18.26 -14.16
CA GLY A 144 7.12 -17.77 -13.57
C GLY A 144 8.33 -17.73 -14.51
N CYS A 145 8.18 -18.02 -15.81
CA CYS A 145 9.30 -18.16 -16.73
C CYS A 145 10.10 -16.87 -16.98
N MET A 146 9.45 -15.70 -16.91
CA MET A 146 10.09 -14.41 -17.12
C MET A 146 9.36 -13.25 -16.44
N LEU A 147 10.10 -12.17 -16.24
CA LEU A 147 9.61 -10.87 -15.81
C LEU A 147 9.44 -9.96 -17.04
N TYR A 148 8.33 -9.24 -17.12
CA TYR A 148 8.12 -8.21 -18.14
C TYR A 148 8.76 -6.91 -17.66
N TRP A 149 10.09 -6.80 -17.81
CA TRP A 149 10.93 -5.74 -17.25
C TRP A 149 11.96 -5.24 -18.27
N LYS A 150 12.36 -3.96 -18.18
CA LYS A 150 13.22 -3.26 -19.16
C LYS A 150 12.73 -3.45 -20.61
N ASP A 151 13.51 -4.12 -21.45
CA ASP A 151 13.24 -4.32 -22.87
C ASP A 151 11.98 -5.16 -23.12
N ASP A 152 11.57 -5.95 -22.11
CA ASP A 152 10.45 -6.88 -22.20
C ASP A 152 9.12 -6.30 -21.68
N VAL A 153 9.09 -5.01 -21.34
CA VAL A 153 7.91 -4.34 -20.78
C VAL A 153 6.74 -4.30 -21.75
N ASN A 154 6.99 -4.27 -23.06
CA ASN A 154 5.93 -4.16 -24.09
C ASN A 154 5.47 -5.52 -24.61
N LEU A 155 6.04 -6.63 -24.14
CA LEU A 155 5.62 -7.95 -24.59
C LEU A 155 4.26 -8.32 -24.02
N GLU A 156 3.42 -8.87 -24.89
CA GLU A 156 2.12 -9.45 -24.53
C GLU A 156 2.18 -10.95 -24.27
N TYR A 157 3.23 -11.60 -24.76
CA TYR A 157 3.42 -13.05 -24.67
C TYR A 157 4.79 -13.38 -24.08
N CYS A 158 4.85 -14.47 -23.33
CA CYS A 158 6.09 -14.98 -22.75
C CYS A 158 7.01 -15.53 -23.85
N LYS A 159 8.28 -15.11 -23.87
CA LYS A 159 9.30 -15.63 -24.81
C LYS A 159 9.56 -17.13 -24.69
N PHE A 160 9.34 -17.70 -23.51
CA PHE A 160 9.71 -19.09 -23.20
C PHE A 160 8.56 -20.08 -23.34
N CYS A 161 7.35 -19.74 -22.88
CA CYS A 161 6.20 -20.64 -22.89
C CYS A 161 5.06 -20.18 -23.83
N GLY A 162 5.18 -19.01 -24.46
CA GLY A 162 4.14 -18.47 -25.34
C GLY A 162 2.85 -18.03 -24.64
N ASP A 163 2.74 -18.17 -23.31
CA ASP A 163 1.53 -17.77 -22.58
C ASP A 163 1.33 -16.26 -22.60
N GLY A 164 0.07 -15.86 -22.66
CA GLY A 164 -0.33 -14.46 -22.59
C GLY A 164 -0.06 -13.84 -21.21
N ARG A 165 0.37 -12.58 -21.21
CA ARG A 165 0.61 -11.77 -20.02
C ARG A 165 -0.66 -11.43 -19.26
N TYR A 166 -1.76 -11.21 -19.97
CA TYR A 166 -3.00 -10.65 -19.44
C TYR A 166 -4.14 -11.68 -19.41
N LYS A 167 -4.98 -11.61 -18.38
CA LYS A 167 -6.19 -12.43 -18.28
C LYS A 167 -7.21 -11.97 -19.34
N SER A 168 -7.91 -12.93 -19.96
CA SER A 168 -8.99 -12.61 -20.89
C SER A 168 -10.07 -11.77 -20.21
N SER A 169 -10.59 -10.78 -20.93
CA SER A 169 -11.67 -9.93 -20.44
C SER A 169 -12.98 -10.37 -21.08
N ARG A 170 -13.61 -11.43 -20.56
CA ARG A 170 -14.99 -11.74 -20.96
C ARG A 170 -15.90 -10.77 -20.19
N GLY A 171 -16.51 -9.82 -20.90
CA GLY A 171 -17.51 -8.90 -20.34
C GLY A 171 -16.98 -7.66 -19.61
N ARG A 172 -15.72 -7.23 -19.80
CA ARG A 172 -15.32 -5.87 -19.38
C ARG A 172 -15.21 -4.93 -20.57
N ASP A 173 -15.48 -3.67 -20.28
CA ASP A 173 -15.22 -2.51 -21.14
C ASP A 173 -13.90 -2.69 -21.93
N PRO A 174 -13.95 -2.64 -23.28
CA PRO A 174 -12.76 -2.69 -24.14
C PRO A 174 -11.68 -1.67 -23.79
N HIS A 175 -12.05 -0.54 -23.17
CA HIS A 175 -11.15 0.53 -22.77
C HIS A 175 -10.44 0.26 -21.43
N ARG A 176 -10.87 -0.76 -20.67
CA ARG A 176 -10.27 -1.07 -19.37
C ARG A 176 -9.02 -1.94 -19.55
N LYS A 177 -7.91 -1.53 -18.92
CA LYS A 177 -6.66 -2.31 -18.92
C LYS A 177 -6.90 -3.73 -18.41
N LYS A 178 -6.42 -4.71 -19.19
CA LYS A 178 -6.50 -6.12 -18.81
C LYS A 178 -5.54 -6.37 -17.65
N PRO A 179 -5.96 -7.06 -16.58
CA PRO A 179 -5.06 -7.39 -15.48
C PRO A 179 -4.07 -8.48 -15.91
N ALA A 180 -2.82 -8.34 -15.49
CA ALA A 180 -1.82 -9.39 -15.66
C ALA A 180 -2.19 -10.66 -14.88
N TYR A 181 -1.68 -11.82 -15.31
CA TYR A 181 -1.86 -13.07 -14.57
C TYR A 181 -1.19 -13.03 -13.20
N ALA A 182 0.07 -12.59 -13.15
CA ALA A 182 0.87 -12.46 -11.95
C ALA A 182 1.67 -11.15 -11.98
N ALA A 183 1.98 -10.62 -10.80
CA ALA A 183 2.83 -9.45 -10.66
C ALA A 183 3.66 -9.53 -9.37
N LEU A 184 4.95 -9.22 -9.50
CA LEU A 184 5.88 -9.03 -8.40
C LEU A 184 5.83 -7.56 -7.94
N ARG A 185 5.94 -7.34 -6.64
CA ARG A 185 6.16 -6.00 -6.07
C ARG A 185 7.64 -5.84 -5.78
N TYR A 186 8.33 -5.03 -6.56
CA TYR A 186 9.70 -4.64 -6.31
C TYR A 186 9.74 -3.40 -5.42
N LEU A 187 10.61 -3.45 -4.41
CA LEU A 187 10.87 -2.37 -3.47
C LEU A 187 12.24 -1.77 -3.82
N PRO A 188 12.31 -0.66 -4.58
CA PRO A 188 13.60 -0.07 -4.96
C PRO A 188 14.49 0.20 -3.75
N LEU A 189 15.74 -0.22 -3.86
CA LEU A 189 16.74 -0.13 -2.79
C LEU A 189 17.19 1.31 -2.54
N THR A 190 17.57 2.07 -3.58
CA THR A 190 18.09 3.44 -3.43
C THR A 190 17.21 4.35 -2.56
N PRO A 191 15.89 4.52 -2.84
CA PRO A 191 15.06 5.42 -2.04
C PRO A 191 14.87 4.94 -0.60
N ARG A 192 14.98 3.63 -0.36
CA ARG A 192 14.88 3.04 0.98
C ARG A 192 16.13 3.27 1.79
N LEU A 193 17.29 3.14 1.15
CA LEU A 193 18.56 3.46 1.78
C LEU A 193 18.62 4.96 2.09
N GLN A 194 18.25 5.83 1.14
CA GLN A 194 18.12 7.28 1.41
C GLN A 194 17.24 7.52 2.63
N TRP A 195 16.07 6.89 2.71
CA TRP A 195 15.17 7.01 3.86
C TRP A 195 15.81 6.58 5.18
N LEU A 196 16.47 5.42 5.22
CA LEU A 196 17.12 4.90 6.41
C LEU A 196 18.28 5.79 6.88
N TYR A 197 19.02 6.41 5.95
CA TYR A 197 20.12 7.33 6.27
C TYR A 197 19.65 8.76 6.60
N SER A 198 18.41 9.13 6.27
CA SER A 198 17.85 10.44 6.63
C SER A 198 17.48 10.56 8.11
N SER A 199 17.14 9.45 8.78
CA SER A 199 16.78 9.46 10.20
C SER A 199 18.02 9.23 11.07
N ARG A 200 18.26 10.15 12.02
CA ARG A 200 19.36 10.02 13.00
C ARG A 200 19.25 8.76 13.84
N ALA A 201 18.02 8.36 14.18
CA ALA A 201 17.77 7.17 15.00
C ALA A 201 18.20 5.89 14.29
N THR A 202 17.88 5.75 13.01
CA THR A 202 18.25 4.57 12.21
C THR A 202 19.70 4.60 11.77
N THR A 203 20.25 5.78 11.46
CA THR A 203 21.64 5.93 10.97
C THR A 203 22.67 5.35 11.93
N ASN A 204 22.46 5.50 13.24
CA ASN A 204 23.35 4.92 14.26
C ASN A 204 23.45 3.38 14.18
N HIS A 205 22.41 2.72 13.67
CA HIS A 205 22.37 1.27 13.48
C HIS A 205 22.83 0.83 12.09
N MET A 206 23.10 1.78 11.17
CA MET A 206 23.58 1.50 9.80
C MET A 206 25.11 1.52 9.73
N THR A 207 25.76 0.93 10.71
CA THR A 207 27.22 0.77 10.76
C THR A 207 27.65 -0.53 10.05
N TRP A 208 28.89 -0.55 9.56
CA TRP A 208 29.43 -1.72 8.88
C TRP A 208 29.54 -2.91 9.85
N HIS A 209 29.13 -4.10 9.42
CA HIS A 209 29.08 -5.27 10.30
C HIS A 209 30.46 -5.68 10.85
N ALA A 210 31.57 -5.35 10.17
CA ALA A 210 32.90 -5.73 10.62
C ALA A 210 33.52 -4.81 11.68
N THR A 211 32.85 -3.71 12.07
CA THR A 211 33.33 -2.82 13.14
C THR A 211 32.79 -3.18 14.53
N HIS A 212 32.27 -4.40 14.70
CA HIS A 212 31.72 -4.94 15.95
C HIS A 212 32.41 -6.24 16.33
#